data_AF-A0A932IZV3-F1
#
_entry.id   AF-A0A932IZV3-F1
#
_cell.length_a   1.000
_cell.length_b   1.000
_cell.length_c   1.000
_cell.angle_alpha   90.00
_cell.angle_beta   90.00
_cell.angle_gamma   90.00
#
_symmetry.space_group_name_H-M   'P 1'
#
loop_
_entity.id
_entity.type
_entity.pdbx_description
1 polymer ?
#
loop_
_entity_poly.entity_id
_entity_poly.type
_entity_poly.pdbx_seq_one_letter_code
_entity_poly.pdbx_strand_id
1 'polypeptide(L)'
;MKTSSTNSPVVRAFKHGDEQDRWLTQLRQNNRVEETPDVDSIFKKLKENRVDAMFSQPAVYRKKLRDLALENSVVIQDWTPNERPVPHGLILAKSRFSEKEAHQWRQLIEAMRTDGTLKRIYERYLPPSEAAKLLEK
;
A
#
# COMPACT_ATOMS: atom_id res chain seq x y z
N MET A 1 -15.28 9.41 -28.17
CA MET A 1 -14.61 8.52 -27.19
C MET A 1 -13.19 9.05 -27.02
N LYS A 2 -12.89 9.78 -25.92
CA LYS A 2 -11.54 10.32 -25.70
C LYS A 2 -10.62 9.14 -25.37
N THR A 3 -9.61 8.91 -26.20
CA THR A 3 -8.46 8.07 -25.88
C THR A 3 -7.63 8.79 -24.82
N SER A 4 -8.04 8.70 -23.56
CA SER A 4 -7.29 9.29 -22.44
C SER A 4 -6.08 8.41 -22.14
N SER A 5 -4.89 8.95 -22.41
CA SER A 5 -3.62 8.41 -21.95
C SER A 5 -3.56 8.47 -20.42
N THR A 6 -3.89 7.39 -19.74
CA THR A 6 -3.82 7.33 -18.27
C THR A 6 -2.39 7.60 -17.80
N ASN A 7 -2.20 8.64 -17.01
CA ASN A 7 -0.94 8.90 -16.30
C ASN A 7 -1.06 8.34 -14.88
N SER A 8 -0.15 7.44 -14.51
CA SER A 8 -0.21 6.70 -13.24
C SER A 8 1.01 7.04 -12.38
N PRO A 9 0.92 8.02 -11.48
CA PRO A 9 1.96 8.28 -10.50
C PRO A 9 2.17 7.12 -9.53
N VAL A 10 3.40 7.05 -9.02
CA VAL A 10 3.79 6.13 -7.95
C VAL A 10 4.69 6.81 -6.93
N VAL A 11 4.75 6.25 -5.73
CA VAL A 11 5.75 6.64 -4.73
C VAL A 11 7.04 5.87 -5.04
N ARG A 12 8.16 6.58 -5.12
CA ARG A 12 9.46 5.98 -5.42
C ARG A 12 9.82 4.90 -4.39
N ALA A 13 10.47 3.83 -4.85
CA ALA A 13 11.04 2.75 -4.03
C ALA A 13 10.03 1.96 -3.17
N PHE A 14 8.75 1.99 -3.56
CA PHE A 14 7.71 1.20 -2.93
C PHE A 14 7.51 -0.12 -3.70
N LYS A 15 7.34 -1.25 -3.00
CA LYS A 15 6.99 -2.53 -3.62
C LYS A 15 5.47 -2.61 -3.72
N HIS A 16 4.94 -2.69 -4.94
CA HIS A 16 3.50 -2.69 -5.19
C HIS A 16 2.93 -4.10 -5.41
N GLY A 17 3.80 -5.04 -5.81
CA GLY A 17 3.45 -6.39 -6.25
C GLY A 17 4.25 -6.72 -7.51
N ASP A 18 4.54 -7.98 -7.79
CA ASP A 18 5.23 -8.40 -9.02
C ASP A 18 4.45 -8.09 -10.30
N GLU A 19 3.12 -8.23 -10.31
CA GLU A 19 2.25 -7.84 -11.43
C GLU A 19 2.17 -6.32 -11.56
N GLN A 20 1.91 -5.61 -10.45
CA GLN A 20 1.84 -4.15 -10.46
C GLN A 20 3.18 -3.54 -10.87
N ASP A 21 4.31 -4.04 -10.37
CA ASP A 21 5.64 -3.56 -10.72
C ASP A 21 5.99 -3.82 -12.20
N ARG A 22 5.58 -4.97 -12.76
CA ARG A 22 5.72 -5.25 -14.20
C ARG A 22 4.93 -4.24 -15.02
N TRP A 23 3.71 -3.94 -14.63
CA TRP A 23 2.89 -2.98 -15.34
C TRP A 23 3.44 -1.54 -15.21
N LEU A 24 3.89 -1.15 -14.03
CA LEU A 24 4.59 0.12 -13.82
C LEU A 24 5.85 0.22 -14.66
N THR A 25 6.58 -0.88 -14.84
CA THR A 25 7.75 -0.92 -15.73
C THR A 25 7.36 -0.62 -17.18
N GLN A 26 6.26 -1.20 -17.68
CA GLN A 26 5.75 -0.90 -19.02
C GLN A 26 5.28 0.56 -19.15
N LEU A 27 4.61 1.11 -18.12
CA LEU A 27 4.19 2.51 -18.12
C LEU A 27 5.39 3.47 -18.08
N ARG A 28 6.44 3.14 -17.32
CA ARG A 28 7.69 3.91 -17.27
C ARG A 28 8.36 3.98 -18.64
N GLN A 29 8.45 2.87 -19.37
CA GLN A 29 9.01 2.81 -20.72
C GLN A 29 8.27 3.73 -21.71
N ASN A 30 6.99 4.02 -21.44
CA ASN A 30 6.17 4.90 -22.25
C ASN A 30 6.08 6.34 -21.70
N ASN A 31 6.90 6.72 -20.71
CA ASN A 31 6.86 8.02 -20.02
C ASN A 31 5.49 8.34 -19.36
N ARG A 32 4.78 7.32 -18.88
CA ARG A 32 3.43 7.43 -18.28
C ARG A 32 3.40 7.29 -16.75
N VAL A 33 4.57 7.33 -16.11
CA VAL A 33 4.73 7.24 -14.66
C VAL A 33 5.39 8.51 -14.14
N GLU A 34 4.74 9.14 -13.17
CA GLU A 34 5.32 10.23 -12.40
C GLU A 34 5.77 9.71 -11.03
N GLU A 35 7.05 9.86 -10.70
CA GLU A 35 7.55 9.49 -9.38
C GLU A 35 7.38 10.64 -8.39
N THR A 36 6.88 10.31 -7.20
CA THR A 36 6.78 11.24 -6.08
C THR A 36 7.67 10.80 -4.93
N PRO A 37 8.25 11.75 -4.17
CA PRO A 37 9.14 11.41 -3.07
C PRO A 37 8.40 10.90 -1.82
N ASP A 38 7.11 11.20 -1.71
CA ASP A 38 6.32 10.90 -0.52
C ASP A 38 4.84 10.67 -0.85
N VAL A 39 4.15 10.05 0.10
CA VAL A 39 2.73 9.71 0.00
C VAL A 39 1.83 10.95 -0.03
N ASP A 40 2.17 12.02 0.70
CA ASP A 40 1.32 13.23 0.75
C ASP A 40 1.26 13.92 -0.61
N SER A 41 2.39 14.01 -1.29
CA SER A 41 2.52 14.59 -2.62
C SER A 41 1.60 13.92 -3.65
N ILE A 42 1.53 12.59 -3.67
CA ILE A 42 0.72 11.87 -4.68
C ILE A 42 -0.79 12.01 -4.41
N PHE A 43 -1.23 11.98 -3.16
CA PHE A 43 -2.65 12.18 -2.83
C PHE A 43 -3.10 13.62 -3.06
N LYS A 44 -2.22 14.61 -2.86
CA LYS A 44 -2.50 16.00 -3.24
C LYS A 44 -2.69 16.14 -4.76
N LYS A 45 -1.84 15.50 -5.56
CA LYS A 45 -1.99 15.49 -7.02
C LYS A 45 -3.29 14.83 -7.47
N LEU A 46 -3.69 13.73 -6.81
CA LEU A 46 -4.98 13.08 -7.08
C LEU A 46 -6.15 14.03 -6.79
N LYS A 47 -6.13 14.71 -5.64
CA LYS A 47 -7.14 15.73 -5.26
C LYS A 47 -7.27 16.85 -6.29
N GLU A 48 -6.14 17.25 -6.87
CA GLU A 48 -6.06 18.33 -7.85
C GLU A 48 -6.26 17.86 -9.30
N ASN A 49 -6.66 16.59 -9.51
CA ASN A 49 -6.85 15.96 -10.83
C ASN A 49 -5.60 16.03 -11.73
N ARG A 50 -4.39 16.08 -11.15
CA ARG A 50 -3.14 16.05 -11.92
C ARG A 50 -2.73 14.64 -12.35
N VAL A 51 -3.39 13.63 -11.79
CA VAL A 51 -3.09 12.21 -11.98
C VAL A 51 -4.39 11.42 -11.99
N ASP A 52 -4.45 10.38 -12.83
CA ASP A 52 -5.70 9.64 -13.05
C ASP A 52 -5.86 8.45 -12.09
N ALA A 53 -4.74 7.82 -11.72
CA ALA A 53 -4.74 6.62 -10.88
C ALA A 53 -3.41 6.48 -10.12
N MET A 54 -3.43 5.81 -8.97
CA MET A 54 -2.22 5.52 -8.20
C MET A 54 -2.32 4.17 -7.51
N PHE A 55 -1.17 3.53 -7.29
CA PHE A 55 -1.09 2.36 -6.41
C PHE A 55 -0.84 2.78 -4.97
N SER A 56 -1.58 2.19 -4.04
CA SER A 56 -1.43 2.45 -2.61
C SER A 56 -1.93 1.26 -1.78
N GLN A 57 -1.33 1.07 -0.61
CA GLN A 57 -1.75 0.02 0.32
C GLN A 57 -3.02 0.42 1.08
N PRO A 58 -3.88 -0.54 1.47
CA PRO A 58 -5.14 -0.29 2.18
C PRO A 58 -5.04 0.70 3.34
N ALA A 59 -4.13 0.45 4.28
CA ALA A 59 -3.95 1.31 5.45
C ALA A 59 -3.58 2.76 5.08
N VAL A 60 -2.83 2.93 3.99
CA VAL A 60 -2.36 4.23 3.51
C VAL A 60 -3.49 4.99 2.84
N TYR A 61 -4.14 4.40 1.82
CA TYR A 61 -5.19 5.11 1.10
C TYR A 61 -6.42 5.37 1.96
N ARG A 62 -6.81 4.44 2.85
CA ARG A 62 -7.99 4.65 3.73
C ARG A 62 -7.80 5.87 4.62
N LYS A 63 -6.59 6.02 5.19
CA LYS A 63 -6.25 7.21 5.97
C LYS A 63 -6.26 8.47 5.11
N LYS A 64 -5.54 8.47 3.99
CA LYS A 64 -5.35 9.68 3.16
C LYS A 64 -6.63 10.14 2.47
N LEU A 65 -7.49 9.22 2.02
CA LEU A 65 -8.79 9.57 1.44
C LEU A 65 -9.69 10.25 2.46
N ARG A 66 -9.72 9.75 3.70
CA ARG A 66 -10.46 10.38 4.81
C ARG A 66 -9.90 11.75 5.16
N ASP A 67 -8.59 11.85 5.39
CA ASP A 67 -7.92 13.11 5.76
C ASP A 67 -8.14 14.22 4.72
N LEU A 68 -8.29 13.85 3.45
CA LEU A 68 -8.45 14.79 2.33
C LEU A 68 -9.91 14.97 1.86
N ALA A 69 -10.85 14.25 2.48
CA ALA A 69 -12.27 14.17 2.11
C ALA A 69 -12.51 13.73 0.65
N LEU A 70 -11.76 12.70 0.20
CA LEU A 70 -11.81 12.15 -1.16
C LEU A 70 -12.60 10.83 -1.25
N GLU A 71 -13.14 10.30 -0.14
CA GLU A 71 -13.75 8.97 -0.08
C GLU A 71 -14.89 8.77 -1.10
N ASN A 72 -15.62 9.84 -1.43
CA ASN A 72 -16.71 9.82 -2.42
C ASN A 72 -16.30 10.35 -3.80
N SER A 73 -15.01 10.69 -3.98
CA SER A 73 -14.48 11.30 -5.21
C SER A 73 -13.56 10.36 -5.98
N VAL A 74 -13.29 9.17 -5.44
CA VAL A 74 -12.42 8.17 -6.05
C VAL A 74 -13.09 6.81 -6.07
N VAL A 75 -12.63 5.94 -6.97
CA VAL A 75 -12.99 4.52 -6.96
C VAL A 75 -11.75 3.70 -6.62
N ILE A 76 -11.89 2.81 -5.65
CA ILE A 76 -10.84 1.84 -5.29
C ILE A 76 -11.05 0.59 -6.13
N GLN A 77 -10.01 0.16 -6.83
CA GLN A 77 -10.04 -1.05 -7.65
C GLN A 77 -8.84 -1.94 -7.34
N ASP A 78 -9.09 -3.24 -7.30
CA ASP A 78 -8.05 -4.27 -7.21
C ASP A 78 -7.77 -4.78 -8.64
N TRP A 79 -6.64 -4.38 -9.20
CA TRP A 79 -6.25 -4.72 -10.58
C TRP A 79 -5.40 -5.98 -10.66
N THR A 80 -4.98 -6.53 -9.51
CA THR A 80 -4.18 -7.75 -9.44
C THR A 80 -4.76 -8.70 -8.38
N PRO A 81 -6.04 -9.11 -8.49
CA PRO A 81 -6.73 -9.86 -7.43
C PRO A 81 -6.16 -11.27 -7.18
N ASN A 82 -5.38 -11.81 -8.13
CA ASN A 82 -4.74 -13.12 -8.02
C ASN A 82 -3.28 -13.04 -7.52
N GLU A 83 -2.79 -11.82 -7.29
CA GLU A 83 -1.43 -11.58 -6.84
C GLU A 83 -1.29 -11.92 -5.35
N ARG A 84 -0.13 -12.49 -4.98
CA ARG A 84 0.17 -12.73 -3.58
C ARG A 84 0.31 -11.40 -2.84
N PRO A 85 -0.21 -11.29 -1.60
CA PRO A 85 -0.03 -10.09 -0.79
C PRO A 85 1.45 -9.69 -0.68
N VAL A 86 1.73 -8.39 -0.79
CA VAL A 86 3.08 -7.86 -0.53
C VAL A 86 3.38 -8.05 0.95
N PRO A 87 4.45 -8.76 1.34
CA PRO A 87 4.75 -9.00 2.75
C PRO A 87 5.02 -7.69 3.50
N HIS A 88 4.30 -7.49 4.60
CA HIS A 88 4.61 -6.44 5.57
C HIS A 88 5.47 -7.01 6.70
N GLY A 89 6.42 -6.22 7.18
CA GLY A 89 7.34 -6.68 8.22
C GLY A 89 7.93 -5.54 9.04
N LEU A 90 8.35 -5.89 10.25
CA LEU A 90 9.15 -5.01 11.09
C LEU A 90 10.61 -5.08 10.62
N ILE A 91 11.16 -3.94 10.21
CA ILE A 91 12.57 -3.82 9.84
C ILE A 91 13.36 -3.43 11.09
N LEU A 92 14.27 -4.30 11.51
CA LEU A 92 15.12 -4.09 12.69
C LEU A 92 16.57 -3.84 12.26
N ALA A 93 17.18 -2.80 12.83
CA ALA A 93 18.57 -2.44 12.53
C ALA A 93 19.53 -3.45 13.15
N LYS A 94 20.36 -4.10 12.33
CA LYS A 94 21.37 -5.08 12.78
C LYS A 94 22.37 -4.50 13.80
N SER A 95 22.60 -3.18 13.77
CA SER A 95 23.48 -2.48 14.73
C SER A 95 22.86 -2.28 16.11
N ARG A 96 21.55 -2.51 16.27
CA ARG A 96 20.81 -2.28 17.51
C ARG A 96 20.06 -3.51 18.02
N PHE A 97 19.83 -4.49 17.17
CA PHE A 97 19.11 -5.71 17.51
C PHE A 97 19.96 -6.92 17.14
N SER A 98 20.24 -7.74 18.15
CA SER A 98 20.76 -9.09 17.95
C SER A 98 19.72 -9.98 17.25
N GLU A 99 20.18 -11.09 16.68
CA GLU A 99 19.28 -12.08 16.08
C GLU A 99 18.28 -12.61 17.11
N LYS A 100 18.73 -12.81 18.37
CA LYS A 100 17.86 -13.24 19.47
C LYS A 100 16.72 -12.27 19.73
N GLU A 101 17.00 -10.96 19.78
CA GLU A 101 15.98 -9.94 19.98
C GLU A 101 15.03 -9.86 18.77
N ALA A 102 15.56 -9.98 17.55
CA ALA A 102 14.73 -10.04 16.36
C ALA A 102 13.78 -11.26 16.36
N HIS A 103 14.24 -12.40 16.88
CA HIS A 103 13.41 -13.58 17.09
C HIS A 103 12.32 -13.36 18.15
N GLN A 104 12.62 -12.67 19.24
CA GLN A 104 11.62 -12.30 20.25
C GLN A 104 10.53 -11.40 19.68
N TRP A 105 10.91 -10.39 18.87
CA TRP A 105 9.93 -9.57 18.14
C TRP A 105 9.06 -10.39 17.21
N ARG A 106 9.64 -11.34 16.47
CA ARG A 106 8.88 -12.25 15.61
C ARG A 106 7.87 -13.07 16.42
N GLN A 107 8.30 -13.67 17.53
CA GLN A 107 7.42 -14.46 18.40
C GLN A 107 6.26 -13.62 18.95
N LEU A 108 6.52 -12.37 19.34
CA LEU A 108 5.48 -11.46 19.82
C LEU A 108 4.43 -11.16 18.72
N ILE A 109 4.88 -10.81 17.51
CA ILE A 109 3.97 -10.54 16.39
C ILE A 109 3.16 -11.78 16.02
N GLU A 110 3.78 -12.96 16.03
CA GLU A 110 3.09 -14.24 15.79
C GLU A 110 2.05 -14.56 16.88
N ALA A 111 2.37 -14.29 18.14
CA ALA A 111 1.42 -14.43 19.25
C ALA A 111 0.23 -13.48 19.07
N MET A 112 0.48 -12.20 18.74
CA MET A 112 -0.56 -11.21 18.45
C MET A 112 -1.43 -11.58 17.25
N ARG A 113 -0.87 -12.26 16.25
CA ARG A 113 -1.65 -12.76 15.11
C ARG A 113 -2.54 -13.92 15.56
N THR A 114 -1.99 -14.85 16.32
CA THR A 114 -2.68 -16.05 16.83
C THR A 114 -3.82 -15.70 17.78
N ASP A 115 -3.62 -14.76 18.69
CA ASP A 115 -4.61 -14.37 19.70
C ASP A 115 -5.62 -13.31 19.21
N GLY A 116 -5.50 -12.89 17.95
CA GLY A 116 -6.39 -11.91 17.32
C GLY A 116 -6.13 -10.44 17.72
N THR A 117 -5.09 -10.16 18.50
CA THR A 117 -4.68 -8.78 18.84
C THR A 117 -4.36 -7.98 17.59
N LEU A 118 -3.62 -8.54 16.64
CA LEU A 118 -3.26 -7.86 15.40
C LEU A 118 -4.50 -7.56 14.54
N LYS A 119 -5.46 -8.49 14.49
CA LYS A 119 -6.76 -8.28 13.83
C LYS A 119 -7.51 -7.10 14.43
N ARG A 120 -7.61 -7.05 15.76
CA ARG A 120 -8.28 -5.96 16.48
C ARG A 120 -7.62 -4.61 16.24
N ILE A 121 -6.29 -4.58 16.12
CA ILE A 121 -5.55 -3.36 15.76
C ILE A 121 -5.93 -2.92 14.35
N TYR A 122 -5.90 -3.81 13.35
CA TYR A 122 -6.24 -3.44 11.97
C TYR A 122 -7.68 -2.99 11.81
N GLU A 123 -8.64 -3.67 12.45
CA GLU A 123 -10.06 -3.34 12.36
C GLU A 123 -10.42 -1.98 13.00
N ARG A 124 -9.53 -1.38 13.80
CA ARG A 124 -9.69 0.01 14.26
C ARG A 124 -9.53 1.03 13.12
N TYR A 125 -8.75 0.69 12.09
CA TYR A 125 -8.37 1.61 11.03
C TYR A 125 -8.89 1.19 9.65
N LEU A 126 -9.23 -0.08 9.49
CA LEU A 126 -9.61 -0.68 8.21
C LEU A 126 -10.96 -1.40 8.32
N PRO A 127 -11.74 -1.44 7.23
CA PRO A 127 -12.88 -2.34 7.13
C PRO A 127 -12.46 -3.79 7.38
N PRO A 128 -13.32 -4.65 7.98
CA PRO A 128 -12.98 -6.03 8.28
C PRO A 128 -12.46 -6.84 7.08
N SER A 129 -13.01 -6.61 5.89
CA SER A 129 -12.59 -7.28 4.65
C SER A 129 -11.16 -6.93 4.22
N GLU A 130 -10.71 -5.69 4.44
CA GLU A 130 -9.33 -5.27 4.16
C GLU A 130 -8.37 -5.69 5.27
N ALA A 131 -8.81 -5.64 6.53
CA ALA A 131 -8.03 -6.14 7.65
C ALA A 131 -7.73 -7.64 7.51
N ALA A 132 -8.70 -8.43 7.03
CA ALA A 132 -8.51 -9.85 6.76
C ALA A 132 -7.38 -10.11 5.74
N LYS A 133 -7.36 -9.38 4.63
CA LYS A 133 -6.32 -9.50 3.58
C LYS A 133 -4.90 -9.24 4.10
N LEU A 134 -4.74 -8.38 5.11
CA LEU A 134 -3.42 -8.09 5.72
C LEU A 134 -2.94 -9.18 6.70
N LEU A 135 -3.81 -10.11 7.08
CA LEU A 135 -3.51 -11.19 8.02
C LEU A 135 -3.31 -12.54 7.31
N GLU A 136 -3.58 -12.60 6.01
CA GLU A 136 -3.33 -13.76 5.16
C GLU A 136 -1.82 -14.02 5.04
N LYS A 137 -1.45 -15.28 4.85
CA LYS A 137 -0.05 -15.75 4.75
C LYS A 137 0.42 -15.83 3.30
#